data_AF-B6GAT3-F1
#
_entry.id   AF-B6GAT3-F1
#
_cell.length_a   1.000
_cell.length_b   1.000
_cell.length_c   1.000
_cell.angle_alpha   90.00
_cell.angle_beta   90.00
_cell.angle_gamma   90.00
#
_symmetry.space_group_name_H-M   'P 1'
#
loop_
_entity.id
_entity.type
_entity.pdbx_description
1 polymer ?
#
loop_
_entity_poly.entity_id
_entity_poly.type
_entity_poly.pdbx_seq_one_letter_code
_entity_poly.pdbx_strand_id
1 'polypeptide(L)'
;MNRDMVANINARVAPNDDLYILGDYSFKMTAEAAAALRASINCRKVHLVQGNHDKDWTQRAVADTFIVEPPIVKLNVHGQKLILSHFPLMDWPSMSHGSWYLHGHIHSCGTVYNELNRKQGLMRYDVGVDANNYLPVSLDEIRVWFADVEYCGRARWWDWVNGTYGLQVAAACEQVREVMREPQGGYQTAQESAEAARVRSTRLRGLKL
;
A
#
# COMPACT_ATOMS: atom_id res chain seq x y z
N MET A 1 0.68 -20.79 -17.29
CA MET A 1 0.46 -19.77 -16.24
C MET A 1 1.25 -20.04 -14.96
N ASN A 2 0.88 -21.01 -14.10
CA ASN A 2 1.59 -21.21 -12.82
C ASN A 2 3.11 -21.45 -12.97
N ARG A 3 3.49 -22.30 -13.93
CA ARG A 3 4.91 -22.54 -14.25
C ARG A 3 5.63 -21.28 -14.70
N ASP A 4 4.98 -20.46 -15.52
CA ASP A 4 5.53 -19.21 -16.05
C ASP A 4 5.70 -18.19 -14.92
N MET A 5 4.73 -18.09 -14.01
CA MET A 5 4.84 -17.23 -12.82
C MET A 5 6.01 -17.64 -11.92
N VAL A 6 6.18 -18.93 -11.66
CA VAL A 6 7.33 -19.44 -10.87
C VAL A 6 8.64 -19.17 -11.60
N ALA A 7 8.70 -19.37 -12.92
CA ALA A 7 9.89 -19.07 -13.71
C ALA A 7 10.24 -17.58 -13.67
N ASN A 8 9.24 -16.70 -13.79
CA ASN A 8 9.39 -15.26 -13.70
C ASN A 8 9.90 -14.81 -12.33
N ILE A 9 9.36 -15.39 -11.25
CA ILE A 9 9.86 -15.15 -9.89
C ILE A 9 11.32 -15.58 -9.79
N ASN A 10 11.63 -16.83 -10.18
CA ASN A 10 12.97 -17.41 -10.10
C ASN A 10 14.01 -16.70 -10.99
N ALA A 11 13.59 -16.02 -12.03
CA ALA A 11 14.46 -15.18 -12.87
C ALA A 11 14.89 -13.87 -12.18
N ARG A 12 14.24 -13.50 -11.07
CA ARG A 12 14.39 -12.20 -10.40
C ARG A 12 14.83 -12.30 -8.95
N VAL A 13 14.71 -13.48 -8.33
CA VAL A 13 15.06 -13.70 -6.92
C VAL A 13 16.22 -14.70 -6.79
N ALA A 14 17.15 -14.38 -5.90
CA ALA A 14 18.20 -15.28 -5.47
C ALA A 14 17.73 -16.14 -4.27
N PRO A 15 18.38 -17.29 -3.99
CA PRO A 15 17.98 -18.16 -2.89
C PRO A 15 18.01 -17.55 -1.48
N ASN A 16 18.78 -16.46 -1.30
CA ASN A 16 18.99 -15.81 -0.01
C ASN A 16 18.28 -14.46 0.12
N ASP A 17 17.50 -14.06 -0.90
CA ASP A 17 16.69 -12.87 -0.84
C ASP A 17 15.51 -13.04 0.14
N ASP A 18 14.83 -11.94 0.42
CA ASP A 18 13.57 -11.89 1.14
C ASP A 18 12.47 -11.50 0.14
N LEU A 19 11.64 -12.46 -0.27
CA LEU A 19 10.53 -12.23 -1.21
C LEU A 19 9.23 -11.98 -0.44
N TYR A 20 8.63 -10.80 -0.63
CA TYR A 20 7.32 -10.47 -0.08
C TYR A 20 6.22 -10.67 -1.13
N ILE A 21 5.25 -11.53 -0.84
CA ILE A 21 4.04 -11.75 -1.65
C ILE A 21 2.89 -11.02 -0.95
N LEU A 22 2.34 -10.00 -1.62
CA LEU A 22 1.27 -9.16 -1.06
C LEU A 22 -0.11 -9.73 -1.39
N GLY A 23 -0.33 -10.97 -0.97
CA GLY A 23 -1.60 -11.67 -0.97
C GLY A 23 -1.96 -12.36 -2.28
N ASP A 24 -3.04 -13.12 -2.22
CA ASP A 24 -3.65 -13.88 -3.32
C ASP A 24 -2.64 -14.77 -4.07
N TYR A 25 -1.77 -15.46 -3.31
CA TYR A 25 -0.77 -16.37 -3.85
C TYR A 25 -1.40 -17.52 -4.64
N SER A 26 -2.57 -17.99 -4.19
CA SER A 26 -3.29 -19.07 -4.84
C SER A 26 -4.80 -18.85 -4.81
N PHE A 27 -5.47 -19.17 -5.91
CA PHE A 27 -6.93 -19.11 -6.01
C PHE A 27 -7.47 -20.43 -6.58
N LYS A 28 -8.58 -20.91 -6.01
CA LYS A 28 -9.24 -22.18 -6.41
C LYS A 28 -8.29 -23.40 -6.48
N MET A 29 -7.28 -23.43 -5.62
CA MET A 29 -6.32 -24.52 -5.45
C MET A 29 -6.33 -25.03 -4.01
N THR A 30 -5.89 -26.26 -3.76
CA THR A 30 -5.68 -26.76 -2.38
C THR A 30 -4.42 -26.16 -1.76
N ALA A 31 -4.34 -26.15 -0.43
CA ALA A 31 -3.18 -25.59 0.25
C ALA A 31 -1.90 -26.41 -0.05
N GLU A 32 -2.01 -27.73 -0.19
CA GLU A 32 -0.91 -28.64 -0.50
C GLU A 32 -0.36 -28.41 -1.93
N ALA A 33 -1.25 -28.21 -2.91
CA ALA A 33 -0.84 -27.92 -4.27
C ALA A 33 -0.17 -26.53 -4.36
N ALA A 34 -0.68 -25.55 -3.62
CA ALA A 34 -0.06 -24.24 -3.51
C ALA A 34 1.29 -24.30 -2.76
N ALA A 35 1.42 -25.13 -1.73
CA ALA A 35 2.70 -25.40 -1.06
C ALA A 35 3.73 -26.05 -2.00
N ALA A 36 3.30 -26.96 -2.88
CA ALA A 36 4.16 -27.56 -3.90
C ALA A 36 4.65 -26.52 -4.93
N LEU A 37 3.79 -25.57 -5.33
CA LEU A 37 4.23 -24.43 -6.15
C LEU A 37 5.25 -23.58 -5.42
N ARG A 38 5.03 -23.34 -4.12
CA ARG A 38 5.92 -22.53 -3.30
C ARG A 38 7.29 -23.19 -3.14
N ALA A 39 7.35 -24.51 -3.03
CA ALA A 39 8.59 -25.28 -3.02
C ALA A 39 9.38 -25.18 -4.34
N SER A 40 8.74 -24.77 -5.43
CA SER A 40 9.39 -24.54 -6.73
C SER A 40 9.99 -23.13 -6.87
N ILE A 41 9.77 -22.24 -5.89
CA ILE A 41 10.39 -20.92 -5.83
C ILE A 41 11.75 -21.03 -5.13
N ASN A 42 12.81 -20.58 -5.80
CA ASN A 42 14.20 -20.68 -5.34
C ASN A 42 14.47 -19.89 -4.04
N CYS A 43 13.78 -18.76 -3.87
CA CYS A 43 13.88 -17.94 -2.68
C CYS A 43 13.45 -18.74 -1.44
N ARG A 44 14.35 -18.83 -0.46
CA ARG A 44 14.07 -19.59 0.77
C ARG A 44 13.14 -18.84 1.69
N LYS A 45 13.36 -17.54 1.88
CA LYS A 45 12.52 -16.69 2.72
C LYS A 45 11.43 -16.07 1.87
N VAL A 46 10.21 -16.54 2.04
CA VAL A 46 9.05 -15.95 1.37
C VAL A 46 8.04 -15.55 2.43
N HIS A 47 7.83 -14.25 2.51
CA HIS A 47 6.91 -13.58 3.41
C HIS A 47 5.57 -13.44 2.71
N LEU A 48 4.48 -13.85 3.36
CA LEU A 48 3.13 -13.73 2.82
C LEU A 48 2.32 -12.74 3.67
N VAL A 49 1.92 -11.63 3.06
CA VAL A 49 0.90 -10.72 3.61
C VAL A 49 -0.44 -11.17 3.06
N GLN A 50 -1.27 -11.81 3.88
CA GLN A 50 -2.47 -12.51 3.38
C GLN A 50 -3.44 -11.59 2.62
N GLY A 51 -3.87 -12.06 1.45
CA GLY A 51 -4.99 -11.52 0.68
C GLY A 51 -6.31 -12.21 0.98
N ASN A 52 -7.40 -11.75 0.36
CA ASN A 52 -8.74 -12.29 0.63
C ASN A 52 -8.97 -13.68 0.02
N HIS A 53 -8.14 -14.12 -0.92
CA HIS A 53 -8.24 -15.43 -1.53
C HIS A 53 -7.24 -16.44 -0.98
N ASP A 54 -6.32 -16.01 -0.12
CA ASP A 54 -5.33 -16.91 0.47
C ASP A 54 -5.96 -17.92 1.42
N LYS A 55 -5.29 -19.06 1.50
CA LYS A 55 -5.62 -20.12 2.45
C LYS A 55 -5.10 -19.74 3.83
N ASP A 56 -5.61 -20.43 4.84
CA ASP A 56 -5.02 -20.39 6.16
C ASP A 56 -3.73 -21.22 6.19
N TRP A 57 -2.61 -20.51 6.09
CA TRP A 57 -1.25 -21.08 6.07
C TRP A 57 -0.71 -21.41 7.47
N THR A 58 -1.51 -21.20 8.53
CA THR A 58 -1.13 -21.57 9.91
C THR A 58 -1.50 -23.01 10.26
N GLN A 59 -2.24 -23.68 9.37
CA GLN A 59 -2.66 -25.08 9.55
C GLN A 59 -1.47 -26.03 9.49
N ARG A 60 -1.46 -27.03 10.39
CA ARG A 60 -0.36 -27.99 10.54
C ARG A 60 0.09 -28.67 9.25
N ALA A 61 -0.83 -28.94 8.30
CA ALA A 61 -0.52 -29.63 7.05
C ALA A 61 0.39 -28.81 6.10
N VAL A 62 0.36 -27.48 6.21
CA VAL A 62 1.11 -26.55 5.34
C VAL A 62 1.86 -25.49 6.14
N ALA A 63 2.02 -25.71 7.44
CA ALA A 63 2.83 -24.87 8.30
C ALA A 63 4.25 -24.76 7.73
N ASP A 64 4.91 -23.62 7.98
CA ASP A 64 6.27 -23.30 7.51
C ASP A 64 6.43 -23.10 5.99
N THR A 65 5.34 -23.19 5.20
CA THR A 65 5.38 -22.88 3.75
C THR A 65 5.75 -21.41 3.49
N PHE A 66 5.29 -20.52 4.37
CA PHE A 66 5.53 -19.08 4.32
C PHE A 66 5.89 -18.54 5.70
N ILE A 67 6.63 -17.44 5.72
CA ILE A 67 6.66 -16.54 6.87
C ILE A 67 5.37 -15.71 6.79
N VAL A 68 4.35 -16.08 7.56
CA VAL A 68 3.05 -15.40 7.54
C VAL A 68 3.17 -14.07 8.30
N GLU A 69 2.97 -12.98 7.60
CA GLU A 69 3.07 -11.62 8.10
C GLU A 69 1.70 -11.08 8.55
N PRO A 70 1.65 -10.05 9.42
CA PRO A 70 0.39 -9.37 9.73
C PRO A 70 -0.17 -8.65 8.48
N PRO A 71 -1.48 -8.33 8.45
CA PRO A 71 -2.13 -7.70 7.29
C PRO A 71 -1.53 -6.35 6.85
N ILE A 72 -0.83 -5.67 7.75
CA ILE A 72 -0.06 -4.46 7.48
C ILE A 72 1.34 -4.65 8.06
N VAL A 73 2.33 -4.78 7.18
CA VAL A 73 3.75 -4.93 7.54
C VAL A 73 4.41 -3.57 7.55
N LYS A 74 5.29 -3.34 8.53
CA LYS A 74 6.10 -2.13 8.62
C LYS A 74 7.57 -2.53 8.60
N LEU A 75 8.29 -2.07 7.59
CA LEU A 75 9.73 -2.32 7.43
C LEU A 75 10.50 -1.01 7.47
N ASN A 76 11.76 -1.09 7.88
CA ASN A 76 12.72 -0.02 7.72
C ASN A 76 13.98 -0.60 7.08
N VAL A 77 14.21 -0.28 5.81
CA VAL A 77 15.35 -0.77 5.04
C VAL A 77 16.25 0.41 4.74
N HIS A 78 17.43 0.45 5.37
CA HIS A 78 18.41 1.53 5.21
C HIS A 78 17.83 2.95 5.42
N GLY A 79 16.96 3.11 6.42
CA GLY A 79 16.31 4.39 6.73
C GLY A 79 15.03 4.66 5.95
N GLN A 80 14.77 3.93 4.87
CA GLN A 80 13.51 4.03 4.13
C GLN A 80 12.43 3.21 4.84
N LYS A 81 11.33 3.87 5.21
CA LYS A 81 10.15 3.21 5.79
C LYS A 81 9.28 2.65 4.66
N LEU A 82 8.87 1.39 4.81
CA LEU A 82 7.93 0.72 3.92
C LEU A 82 6.73 0.21 4.69
N ILE A 83 5.56 0.35 4.07
CA ILE A 83 4.30 -0.22 4.51
C ILE A 83 3.85 -1.19 3.43
N LEU A 84 3.57 -2.43 3.80
CA LEU A 84 3.10 -3.45 2.86
C LEU A 84 1.71 -3.92 3.29
N SER A 85 0.78 -4.04 2.35
CA SER A 85 -0.52 -4.66 2.58
C SER A 85 -1.08 -5.22 1.28
N HIS A 86 -1.92 -6.25 1.34
CA HIS A 86 -2.60 -6.73 0.14
C HIS A 86 -3.57 -5.67 -0.42
N PHE A 87 -4.45 -5.13 0.43
CA PHE A 87 -5.47 -4.17 0.03
C PHE A 87 -4.90 -2.76 -0.05
N PRO A 88 -5.30 -1.94 -1.05
CA PRO A 88 -4.94 -0.53 -1.11
C PRO A 88 -5.49 0.24 0.10
N LEU A 89 -4.64 1.05 0.72
CA LEU A 89 -5.00 1.96 1.81
C LEU A 89 -5.10 3.40 1.33
N MET A 90 -6.00 4.16 1.97
CA MET A 90 -6.17 5.60 1.73
C MET A 90 -5.13 6.45 2.46
N ASP A 91 -4.70 6.03 3.65
CA ASP A 91 -3.60 6.60 4.43
C ASP A 91 -2.79 5.46 5.04
N TRP A 92 -1.50 5.68 5.29
CA TRP A 92 -0.61 4.68 5.84
C TRP A 92 0.40 5.29 6.84
N PRO A 93 0.95 4.46 7.75
CA PRO A 93 1.89 4.94 8.75
C PRO A 93 3.11 5.63 8.12
N SER A 94 3.39 6.86 8.55
CA SER A 94 4.47 7.73 8.03
C SER A 94 4.28 8.23 6.58
N MET A 95 3.06 8.20 6.02
CA MET A 95 2.76 8.79 4.70
C MET A 95 3.23 10.25 4.61
N SER A 96 2.94 11.07 5.63
CA SER A 96 3.38 12.47 5.73
C SER A 96 4.89 12.66 5.93
N HIS A 97 5.65 11.58 5.98
CA HIS A 97 7.11 11.57 6.15
C HIS A 97 7.78 10.70 5.05
N GLY A 98 7.12 10.53 3.90
CA GLY A 98 7.70 9.89 2.72
C GLY A 98 7.85 8.36 2.78
N SER A 99 7.17 7.66 3.67
CA SER A 99 7.20 6.19 3.64
C SER A 99 6.53 5.65 2.38
N TRP A 100 7.11 4.61 1.79
CA TRP A 100 6.54 3.95 0.61
C TRP A 100 5.49 2.94 1.01
N TYR A 101 4.40 2.90 0.27
CA TYR A 101 3.31 1.97 0.48
C TYR A 101 3.15 1.07 -0.74
N LEU A 102 3.37 -0.23 -0.54
CA LEU A 102 3.30 -1.23 -1.59
C LEU A 102 2.06 -2.10 -1.38
N HIS A 103 1.29 -2.33 -2.43
CA HIS A 103 0.09 -3.15 -2.37
C HIS A 103 -0.19 -3.94 -3.63
N GLY A 104 -1.24 -4.77 -3.60
CA GLY A 104 -1.76 -5.48 -4.76
C GLY A 104 -3.27 -5.29 -4.89
N HIS A 105 -3.99 -6.39 -5.08
CA HIS A 105 -5.45 -6.53 -5.06
C HIS A 105 -6.24 -5.87 -6.21
N ILE A 106 -5.83 -4.71 -6.70
CA ILE A 106 -6.65 -3.90 -7.61
C ILE A 106 -6.62 -4.37 -9.08
N HIS A 107 -5.74 -5.32 -9.41
CA HIS A 107 -5.53 -5.81 -10.78
C HIS A 107 -5.35 -4.67 -11.79
N SER A 108 -4.56 -3.65 -11.43
CA SER A 108 -4.34 -2.55 -12.36
C SER A 108 -3.57 -3.07 -13.58
N CYS A 109 -4.14 -2.89 -14.76
CA CYS A 109 -3.52 -3.34 -16.00
C CYS A 109 -2.43 -2.34 -16.42
N GLY A 110 -1.17 -2.78 -16.39
CA GLY A 110 -0.01 -1.96 -16.77
C GLY A 110 0.32 -0.83 -15.79
N THR A 111 1.07 0.18 -16.26
CA THR A 111 1.73 1.17 -15.38
C THR A 111 0.86 2.36 -14.98
N VAL A 112 -0.32 2.55 -15.60
CA VAL A 112 -1.10 3.79 -15.51
C VAL A 112 -1.41 4.17 -14.06
N TYR A 113 -1.82 3.20 -13.23
CA TYR A 113 -2.13 3.45 -11.82
C TYR A 113 -0.90 3.96 -11.04
N ASN A 114 0.24 3.30 -11.22
CA ASN A 114 1.49 3.68 -10.57
C ASN A 114 1.99 5.04 -11.05
N GLU A 115 1.84 5.35 -12.34
CA GLU A 115 2.19 6.66 -12.90
C GLU A 115 1.33 7.78 -12.35
N LEU A 116 0.02 7.56 -12.17
CA LEU A 116 -0.88 8.54 -11.59
C LEU A 116 -0.54 8.80 -10.11
N ASN A 117 -0.26 7.76 -9.33
CA ASN A 117 0.24 7.94 -7.95
C ASN A 117 1.54 8.75 -7.94
N ARG A 118 2.50 8.42 -8.81
CA ARG A 118 3.78 9.14 -8.94
C ARG A 118 3.59 10.62 -9.27
N LYS A 119 2.73 10.94 -10.25
CA LYS A 119 2.41 12.32 -10.66
C LYS A 119 1.75 13.15 -9.54
N GLN A 120 1.03 12.49 -8.64
CA GLN A 120 0.37 13.13 -7.51
C GLN A 120 1.25 13.26 -6.27
N GLY A 121 2.48 12.73 -6.28
CA GLY A 121 3.31 12.65 -5.08
C GLY A 121 2.79 11.62 -4.06
N LEU A 122 1.91 10.71 -4.47
CA LEU A 122 1.50 9.59 -3.63
C LEU A 122 2.56 8.51 -3.70
N MET A 123 3.25 8.26 -2.59
CA MET A 123 4.29 7.23 -2.46
C MET A 123 3.69 5.81 -2.39
N ARG A 124 2.74 5.52 -3.28
CA ARG A 124 1.97 4.27 -3.35
C ARG A 124 2.25 3.57 -4.67
N TYR A 125 2.49 2.26 -4.60
CA TYR A 125 2.84 1.44 -5.75
C TYR A 125 2.11 0.10 -5.71
N ASP A 126 1.43 -0.25 -6.80
CA ASP A 126 0.87 -1.57 -7.05
C ASP A 126 1.98 -2.51 -7.54
N VAL A 127 2.39 -3.44 -6.69
CA VAL A 127 3.37 -4.50 -6.98
C VAL A 127 2.70 -5.74 -7.59
N GLY A 128 1.39 -5.69 -7.83
CA GLY A 128 0.63 -6.74 -8.50
C GLY A 128 1.24 -7.10 -9.85
N VAL A 129 1.23 -8.38 -10.17
CA VAL A 129 1.87 -8.93 -11.36
C VAL A 129 1.27 -8.37 -12.67
N ASP A 130 -0.03 -8.04 -12.66
CA ASP A 130 -0.74 -7.42 -13.78
C ASP A 130 -0.23 -6.00 -14.11
N ALA A 131 0.29 -5.28 -13.10
CA ALA A 131 0.88 -3.95 -13.26
C ALA A 131 2.36 -3.99 -13.69
N ASN A 132 3.02 -5.14 -13.53
CA ASN A 132 4.48 -5.27 -13.58
C ASN A 132 4.96 -6.38 -14.54
N ASN A 133 4.27 -6.57 -15.68
CA ASN A 133 4.62 -7.54 -16.73
C ASN A 133 4.79 -8.98 -16.22
N TYR A 134 4.01 -9.37 -15.22
CA TYR A 134 4.09 -10.69 -14.58
C TYR A 134 5.44 -10.99 -13.91
N LEU A 135 6.19 -9.96 -13.51
CA LEU A 135 7.45 -10.07 -12.78
C LEU A 135 7.32 -9.49 -11.36
N PRO A 136 8.04 -10.03 -10.37
CA PRO A 136 8.22 -9.35 -9.09
C PRO A 136 9.07 -8.09 -9.26
N VAL A 137 8.81 -7.10 -8.42
CA VAL A 137 9.52 -5.82 -8.40
C VAL A 137 10.52 -5.80 -7.24
N SER A 138 11.76 -5.39 -7.52
CA SER A 138 12.80 -5.24 -6.51
C SER A 138 12.68 -3.91 -5.77
N LEU A 139 13.23 -3.85 -4.56
CA LEU A 139 13.28 -2.62 -3.79
C LEU A 139 14.08 -1.51 -4.50
N ASP A 140 15.14 -1.87 -5.23
CA ASP A 140 15.94 -0.91 -5.98
C ASP A 140 15.16 -0.27 -7.14
N GLU A 141 14.30 -1.04 -7.81
CA GLU A 141 13.40 -0.50 -8.83
C GLU A 141 12.39 0.49 -8.22
N ILE A 142 11.81 0.15 -7.07
CA ILE A 142 10.91 1.06 -6.34
C ILE A 142 11.65 2.33 -5.90
N ARG A 143 12.90 2.20 -5.46
CA ARG A 143 13.74 3.34 -5.09
C ARG A 143 13.97 4.26 -6.29
N VAL A 144 14.35 3.72 -7.44
CA VAL A 144 14.53 4.49 -8.68
C VAL A 144 13.22 5.14 -9.10
N TRP A 145 12.10 4.43 -8.99
CA TRP A 145 10.77 4.95 -9.32
C TRP A 145 10.41 6.22 -8.54
N PHE A 146 10.75 6.24 -7.24
CA PHE A 146 10.43 7.31 -6.31
C PHE A 146 11.53 8.37 -6.10
N ALA A 147 12.69 8.24 -6.76
CA ALA A 147 13.87 9.06 -6.47
C ALA A 147 13.62 10.59 -6.54
N ASP A 148 12.83 11.03 -7.52
CA ASP A 148 12.55 12.46 -7.78
C ASP A 148 11.12 12.87 -7.43
N VAL A 149 10.45 12.13 -6.54
CA VAL A 149 9.05 12.37 -6.19
C VAL A 149 8.97 13.12 -4.87
N GLU A 150 8.44 14.35 -4.91
CA GLU A 150 8.03 15.05 -3.71
C GLU A 150 6.70 14.46 -3.20
N TYR A 151 6.68 13.98 -1.95
CA TYR A 151 5.51 13.30 -1.40
C TYR A 151 4.44 14.29 -0.91
N CYS A 152 3.17 14.00 -1.16
CA CYS A 152 2.05 14.93 -0.97
C CYS A 152 1.54 15.07 0.48
N GLY A 153 2.38 14.84 1.50
CA GLY A 153 1.96 14.91 2.90
C GLY A 153 0.94 13.83 3.30
N ARG A 154 -0.06 14.17 4.14
CA ARG A 154 -1.08 13.21 4.63
C ARG A 154 -2.33 13.26 3.76
N ALA A 155 -2.94 12.12 3.48
CA ALA A 155 -4.29 12.05 2.93
C ALA A 155 -5.31 12.74 3.85
N ARG A 156 -6.14 13.64 3.30
CA ARG A 156 -7.22 14.31 4.05
C ARG A 156 -8.55 13.69 3.66
N TRP A 157 -9.40 13.36 4.63
CA TRP A 157 -10.63 12.58 4.39
C TRP A 157 -11.59 13.22 3.39
N TRP A 158 -11.64 14.56 3.33
CA TRP A 158 -12.50 15.26 2.37
C TRP A 158 -12.01 15.20 0.92
N ASP A 159 -10.77 14.79 0.67
CA ASP A 159 -10.27 14.61 -0.70
C ASP A 159 -10.74 13.28 -1.31
N TRP A 160 -11.26 12.35 -0.50
CA TRP A 160 -11.66 11.02 -0.96
C TRP A 160 -13.06 10.55 -0.52
N VAL A 161 -13.71 11.26 0.41
CA VAL A 161 -15.10 10.96 0.80
C VAL A 161 -16.08 11.08 -0.37
N ASN A 162 -15.80 11.93 -1.37
CA ASN A 162 -16.62 12.09 -2.56
C ASN A 162 -16.36 11.00 -3.63
N GLY A 163 -16.33 9.72 -3.21
CA GLY A 163 -16.06 8.59 -4.10
C GLY A 163 -17.18 8.31 -5.13
N THR A 164 -18.35 8.90 -4.96
CA THR A 164 -19.51 8.78 -5.88
C THR A 164 -19.71 10.00 -6.78
N TYR A 165 -18.80 10.99 -6.71
CA TYR A 165 -18.85 12.22 -7.52
C TYR A 165 -20.13 13.05 -7.34
N GLY A 166 -20.74 13.00 -6.15
CA GLY A 166 -21.92 13.80 -5.83
C GLY A 166 -21.58 15.29 -5.74
N LEU A 167 -22.27 16.14 -6.52
CA LEU A 167 -22.00 17.59 -6.56
C LEU A 167 -22.19 18.27 -5.19
N GLN A 168 -23.21 17.86 -4.42
CA GLN A 168 -23.44 18.38 -3.08
C GLN A 168 -22.30 18.00 -2.12
N VAL A 169 -21.82 16.76 -2.22
CA VAL A 169 -20.68 16.27 -1.42
C VAL A 169 -19.39 16.98 -1.83
N ALA A 170 -19.18 17.23 -3.12
CA ALA A 170 -18.05 18.03 -3.61
C ALA A 170 -18.05 19.44 -2.99
N ALA A 171 -19.18 20.13 -3.05
CA ALA A 171 -19.33 21.46 -2.46
C ALA A 171 -19.11 21.46 -0.93
N ALA A 172 -19.62 20.44 -0.24
CA ALA A 172 -19.36 20.23 1.19
C ALA A 172 -17.86 20.05 1.49
N CYS A 173 -17.16 19.26 0.67
CA CYS A 173 -15.72 19.00 0.85
C CYS A 173 -14.88 20.26 0.65
N GLU A 174 -15.24 21.14 -0.30
CA GLU A 174 -14.56 22.44 -0.45
C GLU A 174 -14.75 23.34 0.78
N GLN A 175 -15.96 23.39 1.34
CA GLN A 175 -16.20 24.16 2.58
C GLN A 175 -15.38 23.60 3.75
N VAL A 176 -15.31 22.27 3.88
CA VAL A 176 -14.48 21.61 4.90
C VAL A 176 -13.00 21.95 4.68
N ARG A 177 -12.51 21.90 3.44
CA ARG A 177 -11.12 22.20 3.08
C ARG A 177 -10.73 23.61 3.52
N GLU A 178 -11.59 24.61 3.29
CA GLU A 178 -11.35 25.99 3.73
C GLU A 178 -11.31 26.14 5.25
N VAL A 179 -12.21 25.47 5.98
CA VAL A 179 -12.20 25.48 7.45
C VAL A 179 -10.95 24.77 8.01
N MET A 180 -10.50 23.72 7.33
CA MET A 180 -9.42 22.86 7.78
C MET A 180 -8.02 23.30 7.33
N ARG A 181 -7.89 24.42 6.62
CA ARG A 181 -6.59 24.97 6.19
C ARG A 181 -5.71 25.26 7.42
N GLU A 182 -4.49 24.74 7.39
CA GLU A 182 -3.48 24.94 8.43
C GLU A 182 -2.55 26.10 8.06
N PRO A 183 -1.97 26.82 9.03
CA PRO A 183 -1.00 27.88 8.77
C PRO A 183 0.25 27.32 8.07
N GLN A 184 0.84 28.13 7.18
CA GLN A 184 2.13 27.79 6.57
C GLN A 184 3.19 27.64 7.67
N GLY A 185 3.88 26.50 7.69
CA GLY A 185 4.87 26.16 8.72
C GLY A 185 4.33 25.38 9.93
N GLY A 186 3.02 25.10 9.99
CA GLY A 186 2.41 24.31 11.06
C GLY A 186 2.25 25.06 12.38
N TYR A 187 2.00 24.33 13.47
CA TYR A 187 1.86 24.88 14.82
C TYR A 187 3.18 24.78 15.58
N GLN A 188 3.55 25.81 16.35
CA GLN A 188 4.79 25.82 17.13
C GLN A 188 4.67 24.93 18.37
N THR A 189 3.45 24.76 18.89
CA THR A 189 3.20 23.94 20.08
C THR A 189 1.98 23.01 19.92
N ALA A 190 1.95 21.95 20.73
CA ALA A 190 0.80 21.08 20.83
C ALA A 190 -0.46 21.81 21.34
N GLN A 191 -0.27 22.83 22.21
CA GLN A 191 -1.36 23.63 22.74
C GLN A 191 -2.03 24.47 21.64
N GLU A 192 -1.22 25.17 20.83
CA GLU A 192 -1.72 25.92 19.66
C GLU A 192 -2.47 25.02 18.69
N SER A 193 -1.91 23.85 18.38
CA SER A 193 -2.56 22.86 17.51
C SER A 193 -3.92 22.40 18.05
N ALA A 194 -3.99 22.12 19.36
CA ALA A 194 -5.22 21.70 20.03
C ALA A 194 -6.28 22.81 20.08
N GLU A 195 -5.87 24.05 20.35
CA GLU A 195 -6.78 25.21 20.33
C GLU A 195 -7.32 25.47 18.93
N ALA A 196 -6.46 25.46 17.93
CA ALA A 196 -6.86 25.60 16.53
C ALA A 196 -7.81 24.47 16.11
N ALA A 197 -7.57 23.23 16.55
CA ALA A 197 -8.48 22.10 16.31
C ALA A 197 -9.86 22.30 16.94
N ARG A 198 -9.94 22.88 18.15
CA ARG A 198 -11.22 23.23 18.80
C ARG A 198 -11.98 24.28 17.99
N VAL A 199 -11.31 25.36 17.57
CA VAL A 199 -11.92 26.42 16.75
C VAL A 199 -12.47 25.84 15.44
N ARG A 200 -11.69 24.99 14.75
CA ARG A 200 -12.13 24.32 13.53
C ARG A 200 -13.32 23.40 13.76
N SER A 201 -13.30 22.60 14.84
CA SER A 201 -14.42 21.73 15.19
C SER A 201 -15.72 22.52 15.38
N THR A 202 -15.66 23.67 16.05
CA THR A 202 -16.84 24.54 16.22
C THR A 202 -17.33 25.08 14.87
N ARG A 203 -16.43 25.53 13.99
CA ARG A 203 -16.78 26.00 12.65
C ARG A 203 -17.42 24.90 11.79
N LEU A 204 -16.86 23.69 11.81
CA LEU A 204 -17.39 22.55 11.06
C LEU A 204 -18.81 22.18 11.52
N ARG A 205 -19.09 22.19 12.83
CA ARG A 205 -20.45 21.94 13.35
C ARG A 205 -21.48 22.98 12.92
N GLY A 206 -21.04 24.18 12.55
CA GLY A 206 -21.90 25.24 12.03
C GLY A 206 -22.17 25.15 10.52
N LEU A 207 -21.48 24.26 9.79
CA LEU A 207 -21.76 24.05 8.36
C LEU A 207 -23.12 23.36 8.21
N LYS A 208 -23.93 23.87 7.29
CA LYS A 208 -25.16 23.20 6.84
C LYS A 208 -24.82 22.36 5.63
N LEU A 209 -24.44 21.10 5.87
CA LEU A 209 -24.11 20.11 4.83
C LEU A 209 -25.35 19.32 4.41
#